data_AF-A0AAJ1K7L8-F1
#
_entry.id   AF-A0AAJ1K7L8-F1
#
_cell.length_a   1.000
_cell.length_b   1.000
_cell.length_c   1.000
_cell.angle_alpha   90.00
_cell.angle_beta   90.00
_cell.angle_gamma   90.00
#
_symmetry.space_group_name_H-M   'P 1'
#
loop_
_entity.id
_entity.type
_entity.pdbx_description
1 polymer ?
#
loop_
_entity_poly.entity_id
_entity_poly.type
_entity_poly.pdbx_seq_one_letter_code
_entity_poly.pdbx_strand_id
1 'polypeptide(L)'
;MLWVLCIFVFEKIARKRLNIPKQKGWDNQYVNKTHKWGNRIIIFSYIVVIAISAFFPNRIFMGYVPLLFFITLYGFQSYMEWKYDKESREFLISLFAATALIITGLIIYFFL
;
A
#
# COMPACT_ATOMS: atom_id res chain seq x y z
N MET A 1 0.96 -11.35 -13.30
CA MET A 1 -0.17 -12.01 -12.57
C MET A 1 0.28 -12.89 -11.40
N LEU A 2 1.26 -13.79 -11.56
CA LEU A 2 1.74 -14.68 -10.50
C LEU A 2 2.14 -13.96 -9.19
N TRP A 3 2.82 -12.82 -9.31
CA TRP A 3 3.31 -12.05 -8.15
C TRP A 3 2.18 -11.52 -7.25
N VAL A 4 1.05 -11.09 -7.84
CA VAL A 4 -0.13 -10.59 -7.10
C VAL A 4 -0.81 -11.71 -6.32
N LEU A 5 -0.88 -12.91 -6.90
CA LEU A 5 -1.40 -14.09 -6.21
C LEU A 5 -0.53 -14.48 -5.02
N CYS A 6 0.80 -14.39 -5.16
CA CYS A 6 1.73 -14.62 -4.05
C CYS A 6 1.47 -13.66 -2.88
N ILE A 7 1.26 -12.36 -3.13
CA ILE A 7 0.92 -11.39 -2.07
C ILE A 7 -0.36 -11.80 -1.34
N PHE A 8 -1.42 -12.17 -2.06
CA PHE A 8 -2.68 -12.60 -1.46
C PHE A 8 -2.52 -13.86 -0.59
N VAL A 9 -1.73 -14.83 -1.05
CA VAL A 9 -1.43 -16.04 -0.29
C VAL A 9 -0.61 -15.70 0.95
N PHE A 10 0.41 -14.84 0.83
CA PHE A 10 1.22 -14.38 1.95
C PHE A 10 0.39 -13.62 2.99
N GLU A 11 -0.52 -12.75 2.56
CA GLU A 11 -1.42 -12.02 3.45
C GLU A 11 -2.29 -13.00 4.24
N LYS A 12 -2.86 -14.01 3.58
CA LYS A 12 -3.69 -15.03 4.22
C LYS A 12 -2.91 -15.85 5.24
N ILE A 13 -1.65 -16.19 4.92
CA ILE A 13 -0.75 -16.90 5.83
C ILE A 13 -0.36 -16.02 7.02
N ALA A 14 0.01 -14.76 6.78
CA ALA A 14 0.39 -13.81 7.82
C ALA A 14 -0.76 -13.57 8.81
N ARG A 15 -1.99 -13.38 8.31
CA ARG A 15 -3.19 -13.25 9.15
C ARG A 15 -3.42 -14.51 10.00
N LYS A 16 -3.27 -15.70 9.42
CA LYS A 16 -3.44 -16.98 10.13
C LYS A 16 -2.36 -17.20 11.20
N ARG A 17 -1.12 -16.76 10.96
CA ARG A 17 0.01 -16.88 11.90
C ARG A 17 -0.08 -15.88 13.05
N LEU A 18 -0.50 -14.64 12.77
CA LEU A 18 -0.60 -13.58 13.76
C LEU A 18 -1.94 -13.59 14.53
N ASN A 19 -2.85 -14.51 14.17
CA ASN A 19 -4.20 -14.62 14.72
C ASN A 19 -4.97 -13.30 14.68
N ILE A 20 -4.78 -12.53 13.60
CA ILE A 20 -5.43 -11.24 13.37
C ILE A 20 -6.71 -11.51 12.58
N PRO A 21 -7.90 -11.45 13.19
CA PRO A 21 -9.14 -11.54 12.44
C PRO A 21 -9.19 -10.36 11.46
N LYS A 22 -9.70 -10.60 10.24
CA LYS A 22 -9.94 -9.51 9.29
C LYS A 22 -11.07 -8.67 9.88
N GLN A 23 -10.74 -7.56 10.55
CA GLN A 23 -11.73 -6.79 11.31
C GLN A 23 -12.59 -5.92 10.39
N LYS A 24 -12.06 -5.52 9.22
CA LYS A 24 -12.73 -4.57 8.32
C LYS A 24 -12.93 -5.12 6.91
N GLY A 25 -14.18 -5.06 6.45
CA GLY A 25 -14.53 -5.19 5.02
C GLY A 25 -14.11 -3.95 4.23
N TRP A 26 -14.21 -4.00 2.89
CA TRP A 26 -13.77 -2.90 2.00
C TRP A 26 -14.37 -1.53 2.35
N ASP A 27 -15.60 -1.50 2.89
CA ASP A 27 -16.32 -0.26 3.18
C ASP A 27 -15.94 0.37 4.53
N ASN A 28 -15.42 -0.42 5.49
CA ASN A 28 -15.10 0.06 6.84
C ASN A 28 -13.59 0.05 7.16
N GLN A 29 -12.73 0.00 6.13
CA GLN A 29 -11.27 -0.04 6.26
C GLN A 29 -10.66 1.20 6.94
N TYR A 30 -11.41 2.31 7.04
CA TYR A 30 -10.89 3.57 7.58
C TYR A 30 -11.09 3.67 9.09
N VAL A 31 -10.00 3.82 9.83
CA VAL A 31 -10.02 4.04 11.30
C VAL A 31 -10.69 5.34 11.72
N ASN A 32 -10.67 6.39 10.88
CA ASN A 32 -11.31 7.67 11.15
C ASN A 32 -11.57 8.48 9.87
N LYS A 33 -12.26 9.62 10.00
CA LYS A 33 -12.54 10.54 8.88
C LYS A 33 -11.26 11.11 8.26
N THR A 34 -10.22 11.34 9.06
CA THR A 34 -8.90 11.84 8.62
C THR A 34 -8.20 10.84 7.72
N HIS A 35 -8.29 9.54 8.02
CA HIS A 35 -7.74 8.46 7.23
C HIS A 35 -8.46 8.42 5.87
N LYS A 36 -9.79 8.52 5.86
CA LYS A 36 -10.57 8.59 4.62
C LYS A 36 -10.18 9.80 3.75
N TRP A 37 -10.01 10.98 4.35
CA TRP A 37 -9.58 12.19 3.64
C TRP A 37 -8.13 12.11 3.16
N GLY A 38 -7.22 11.61 3.99
CA GLY A 38 -5.82 11.41 3.62
C GLY A 38 -5.67 10.43 2.46
N ASN A 39 -6.42 9.32 2.49
CA ASN A 39 -6.41 8.36 1.38
C ASN A 39 -6.91 9.01 0.08
N ARG A 40 -7.95 9.86 0.17
CA ARG A 40 -8.47 10.60 -0.97
C ARG A 40 -7.47 11.62 -1.52
N ILE A 41 -6.71 12.30 -0.66
CA ILE A 41 -5.64 13.21 -1.05
C ILE A 41 -4.51 12.45 -1.75
N ILE A 42 -4.09 11.30 -1.24
CA ILE A 42 -3.03 10.47 -1.84
C ILE A 42 -3.46 9.95 -3.23
N ILE A 43 -4.71 9.52 -3.37
CA ILE A 43 -5.24 9.08 -4.68
C ILE A 43 -5.30 10.27 -5.65
N PHE A 44 -5.75 11.44 -5.19
CA PHE A 44 -5.83 12.62 -6.03
C PHE A 44 -4.44 13.10 -6.48
N SER A 45 -3.46 13.16 -5.58
CA SER A 45 -2.09 13.55 -5.92
C SER A 45 -1.46 12.57 -6.91
N TYR A 46 -1.76 11.27 -6.80
CA TYR A 46 -1.30 10.27 -7.75
C TYR A 46 -1.85 10.48 -9.16
N ILE A 47 -3.14 10.78 -9.30
CA ILE A 47 -3.76 11.09 -10.60
C ILE A 47 -3.05 12.29 -11.24
N VAL A 48 -2.76 13.33 -10.46
CA VAL A 48 -2.02 14.52 -10.93
C VAL A 48 -0.61 14.13 -11.38
N VAL A 49 0.12 13.32 -10.59
CA VAL A 49 1.47 12.87 -10.95
C VAL A 49 1.49 12.05 -12.24
N ILE A 50 0.52 11.14 -12.44
CA ILE A 50 0.41 10.39 -13.70
C ILE A 50 0.10 11.33 -14.87
N ALA A 51 -0.86 12.25 -14.69
CA ALA A 51 -1.25 13.19 -15.74
C ALA A 51 -0.04 14.03 -16.18
N ILE A 52 0.75 14.54 -15.23
CA ILE A 52 1.99 15.28 -15.51
C ILE A 52 3.02 14.37 -16.18
N SER A 53 3.23 13.16 -15.65
CA SER A 53 4.22 12.20 -16.17
C SER A 53 3.94 11.78 -17.61
N ALA A 54 2.67 11.81 -18.05
CA ALA A 54 2.29 11.51 -19.43
C ALA A 54 2.87 12.51 -20.45
N PHE A 55 3.22 13.73 -20.01
CA PHE A 55 3.84 14.75 -20.86
C PHE A 55 5.37 14.63 -20.93
N PHE A 56 6.00 13.78 -20.09
CA PHE A 56 7.44 13.58 -20.08
C PHE A 56 7.82 12.26 -20.77
N PRO A 57 8.82 12.23 -21.67
CA PRO A 57 9.21 11.03 -22.41
C PRO A 57 9.97 9.98 -21.57
N ASN A 58 10.09 10.19 -20.25
CA ASN A 58 10.97 9.41 -19.40
C ASN A 58 10.30 8.10 -18.92
N ARG A 59 10.43 7.04 -19.73
CA ARG A 59 9.78 5.73 -19.52
C ARG A 59 10.15 5.07 -18.20
N ILE A 60 11.36 5.33 -17.68
CA ILE A 60 11.82 4.79 -16.40
C ILE A 60 10.94 5.30 -15.26
N PHE A 61 10.61 6.60 -15.27
CA PHE A 61 9.79 7.22 -14.23
C PHE A 61 8.38 6.61 -14.19
N MET A 62 7.81 6.29 -15.36
CA MET A 62 6.49 5.69 -15.50
C MET A 62 6.37 4.31 -14.83
N GLY A 63 7.46 3.53 -14.77
CA GLY A 63 7.48 2.22 -14.12
C GLY A 63 7.50 2.27 -12.59
N TYR A 64 8.16 3.28 -12.01
CA TYR A 64 8.30 3.41 -10.54
C TYR A 64 7.14 4.16 -9.88
N VAL A 65 6.43 5.02 -10.62
CA VAL A 65 5.31 5.83 -10.11
C VAL A 65 4.20 4.97 -9.45
N PRO A 66 3.73 3.85 -10.04
CA PRO A 66 2.78 2.96 -9.38
C PRO A 66 3.30 2.33 -8.09
N LEU A 67 4.58 1.95 -8.04
CA LEU A 67 5.19 1.36 -6.83
C LEU A 67 5.24 2.37 -5.68
N LEU A 68 5.73 3.58 -5.96
CA LEU A 68 5.79 4.67 -4.97
C LEU A 68 4.40 5.03 -4.43
N PHE A 69 3.39 5.00 -5.29
CA PHE A 69 2.01 5.21 -4.88
C PHE A 69 1.54 4.17 -3.86
N PHE A 70 1.68 2.88 -4.17
CA PHE A 70 1.24 1.83 -3.25
C PHE A 70 2.03 1.85 -1.94
N ILE A 71 3.34 2.12 -1.98
CA ILE A 71 4.15 2.27 -0.75
C ILE A 71 3.62 3.40 0.12
N THR A 72 3.33 4.56 -0.48
CA THR A 72 2.79 5.72 0.25
C THR A 72 1.40 5.42 0.82
N LEU A 73 0.54 4.76 0.04
CA LEU A 73 -0.81 4.38 0.44
C LEU A 73 -0.81 3.42 1.64
N TYR A 74 -0.08 2.30 1.53
CA TYR A 74 0.00 1.30 2.60
C TYR A 74 0.79 1.79 3.80
N GLY A 75 1.81 2.64 3.59
CA GLY A 75 2.54 3.30 4.67
C GLY A 75 1.66 4.25 5.46
N PHE A 76 0.86 5.08 4.79
CA PHE A 76 -0.11 5.96 5.43
C PHE A 76 -1.19 5.17 6.18
N GLN A 77 -1.71 4.11 5.55
CA GLN A 77 -2.70 3.23 6.17
C GLN A 77 -2.14 2.58 7.45
N SER A 78 -0.93 2.01 7.39
CA SER A 78 -0.26 1.43 8.55
C SER A 78 -0.03 2.45 9.66
N TYR A 79 0.40 3.67 9.33
CA TYR A 79 0.56 4.74 10.31
C TYR A 79 -0.76 5.12 10.99
N MET A 80 -1.83 5.25 10.21
CA MET A 80 -3.16 5.58 10.76
C MET A 80 -3.71 4.44 11.62
N GLU A 81 -3.55 3.19 11.20
CA GLU A 81 -3.94 2.02 11.98
C GLU A 81 -3.12 1.91 13.27
N TRP A 82 -1.81 2.14 13.23
CA TRP A 82 -0.96 2.12 14.41
C TRP A 82 -1.32 3.22 15.41
N LYS A 83 -1.66 4.42 14.92
CA LYS A 83 -1.97 5.58 15.74
C LYS A 83 -3.37 5.54 16.36
N TYR A 84 -4.37 5.05 15.62
CA TYR A 84 -5.78 5.15 16.00
C TYR A 84 -6.45 3.80 16.31
N ASP A 85 -5.87 2.67 15.90
CA ASP A 85 -6.47 1.35 16.05
C ASP A 85 -5.40 0.27 16.32
N LYS A 86 -4.55 0.52 17.33
CA LYS A 86 -3.41 -0.33 17.66
C LYS A 86 -3.82 -1.73 18.14
N GLU A 87 -5.00 -1.84 18.77
CA GLU A 87 -5.52 -3.11 19.31
C GLU A 87 -5.87 -4.11 18.20
N SER A 88 -6.37 -3.62 17.06
CA SER A 88 -6.67 -4.47 15.90
C SER A 88 -5.46 -5.20 15.34
N ARG A 89 -4.25 -4.65 15.55
CA ARG A 89 -2.98 -5.08 14.93
C ARG A 89 -3.01 -5.09 13.40
N GLU A 90 -4.05 -4.54 12.76
CA GLU A 90 -4.14 -4.48 11.30
C GLU A 90 -2.99 -3.68 10.69
N PHE A 91 -2.44 -2.71 11.44
CA PHE A 91 -1.25 -1.95 11.07
C PHE A 91 -0.05 -2.83 10.69
N LEU A 92 0.09 -4.02 11.31
CA LEU A 92 1.18 -4.96 11.00
C LEU A 92 1.01 -5.56 9.61
N ILE A 93 -0.21 -5.83 9.18
CA ILE A 93 -0.50 -6.34 7.84
C ILE A 93 -0.23 -5.25 6.80
N SER A 94 -0.72 -4.04 7.04
CA SER A 94 -0.47 -2.88 6.17
C SER A 94 1.03 -2.53 6.11
N LEU A 95 1.75 -2.64 7.22
CA LEU A 95 3.20 -2.44 7.27
C LEU A 95 3.93 -3.50 6.46
N PHE A 96 3.56 -4.77 6.63
CA PHE A 96 4.15 -5.88 5.89
C PHE A 96 3.94 -5.72 4.38
N ALA A 97 2.74 -5.28 3.97
CA ALA A 97 2.46 -4.97 2.57
C ALA A 97 3.36 -3.84 2.04
N ALA A 98 3.51 -2.75 2.80
CA ALA A 98 4.41 -1.66 2.42
C ALA A 98 5.87 -2.12 2.31
N THR A 99 6.37 -2.91 3.27
CA THR A 99 7.73 -3.47 3.25
C THR A 99 7.93 -4.41 2.07
N ALA A 100 6.97 -5.30 1.78
CA ALA A 100 7.04 -6.19 0.63
C ALA A 100 7.13 -5.41 -0.70
N LEU A 101 6.38 -4.31 -0.83
CA LEU A 101 6.44 -3.44 -2.01
C LEU A 101 7.79 -2.73 -2.14
N ILE A 102 8.39 -2.26 -1.04
CA ILE A 102 9.74 -1.66 -1.05
C ILE A 102 10.77 -2.67 -1.53
N ILE A 103 10.77 -3.89 -0.98
CA ILE A 103 11.69 -4.97 -1.38
C ILE A 103 11.53 -5.26 -2.88
N THR A 104 10.30 -5.26 -3.36
CA THR A 104 10.00 -5.50 -4.78
C THR A 104 10.51 -4.38 -5.66
N GLY A 105 10.33 -3.12 -5.24
CA GLY A 105 10.90 -1.97 -5.93
C GLY A 105 12.43 -2.03 -6.01
N LEU A 106 13.09 -2.47 -4.93
CA LEU A 106 14.54 -2.68 -4.91
C LEU A 106 14.98 -3.81 -5.85
N ILE A 107 14.26 -4.94 -5.87
CA ILE A 107 14.54 -6.03 -6.80
C ILE A 107 14.40 -5.53 -8.24
N ILE A 108 13.31 -4.84 -8.57
CA ILE A 108 13.13 -4.27 -9.92
C ILE A 108 14.28 -3.33 -10.25
N TYR A 109 14.66 -2.43 -9.34
CA TYR A 109 15.78 -1.50 -9.55
C TYR A 109 17.12 -2.20 -9.79
N PHE A 110 17.38 -3.33 -9.12
CA PHE A 110 18.62 -4.09 -9.31
C PHE A 110 18.66 -4.91 -10.60
N PHE A 111 17.50 -5.33 -11.11
CA PHE A 111 17.39 -6.20 -12.29
C PHE A 111 17.07 -5.45 -13.60
N LEU A 112 16.74 -4.16 -13.55
CA LEU A 112 16.43 -3.28 -14.70
C LEU A 112 17.59 -2.33 -14.99
#